data_AF-A0A932R115-F1
#
_entry.id   AF-A0A932R115-F1
#
_cell.length_a   1.000
_cell.length_b   1.000
_cell.length_c   1.000
_cell.angle_alpha   90.00
_cell.angle_beta   90.00
_cell.angle_gamma   90.00
#
_symmetry.space_group_name_H-M   'P 1'
#
loop_
_entity.id
_entity.type
_entity.pdbx_description
1 polymer ?
#
loop_
_entity_poly.entity_id
_entity_poly.type
_entity_poly.pdbx_seq_one_letter_code
_entity_poly.pdbx_strand_id
1 'polypeptide(L)' 'MTSENESKIKKIPLVGFFWDKSFLHYLWTGGLFTVLNIILVSFAVDVLKFSAVGSSSVIIGGLFFLRYVLYRWIDVM' A
#
# COMPACT_ATOMS: atom_id res chain seq x y z
N MET A 1 -3.55 -46.17 16.52
CA MET A 1 -4.41 -45.07 17.03
C MET A 1 -3.67 -43.73 16.86
N THR A 2 -3.13 -43.45 15.67
CA THR A 2 -2.08 -42.41 15.51
C THR A 2 -1.98 -41.84 14.09
N SER A 3 -3.02 -41.90 13.25
CA SER A 3 -2.95 -41.34 11.87
C SER A 3 -4.07 -40.37 11.50
N GLU A 4 -5.05 -40.14 12.38
CA GLU A 4 -6.23 -39.32 12.05
C GLU A 4 -6.12 -37.86 12.54
N ASN A 5 -5.08 -37.52 13.30
CA ASN A 5 -4.95 -36.20 13.94
C ASN A 5 -4.07 -35.21 13.16
N GLU A 6 -3.37 -35.65 12.11
CA GLU A 6 -2.49 -34.77 11.30
C GLU A 6 -3.25 -34.02 10.20
N SER A 7 -4.41 -34.49 9.76
CA SER A 7 -5.21 -33.80 8.72
C SER A 7 -5.97 -32.57 9.25
N LYS A 8 -6.10 -32.45 10.58
CA LYS A 8 -6.76 -31.34 11.27
C LYS A 8 -5.82 -30.22 11.70
N ILE A 9 -4.56 -30.21 11.24
CA ILE A 9 -3.81 -28.95 11.08
C ILE A 9 -4.39 -28.24 9.85
N LYS A 10 -5.63 -27.83 10.06
CA LYS A 10 -6.44 -26.88 9.33
C LYS A 10 -5.48 -25.83 8.78
N LYS A 11 -5.15 -25.95 7.49
CA LYS A 11 -4.47 -24.91 6.69
C LYS A 11 -5.06 -23.59 7.15
N ILE A 12 -4.29 -22.81 7.91
CA ILE A 12 -4.74 -21.53 8.43
C ILE A 12 -4.78 -20.64 7.20
N PRO A 13 -5.96 -20.40 6.60
CA PRO A 13 -6.02 -19.79 5.28
C PRO A 13 -5.54 -18.33 5.32
N LEU A 14 -5.54 -17.72 6.51
CA LEU A 14 -5.04 -16.37 6.73
C LEU A 14 -3.52 -16.27 6.54
N VAL A 15 -2.71 -17.12 7.17
CA VAL A 15 -1.25 -16.95 7.17
C VAL A 15 -0.66 -17.18 5.78
N GLY A 16 -1.21 -18.15 5.02
CA GLY A 16 -0.82 -18.38 3.62
C GLY A 16 -1.23 -17.24 2.68
N PHE A 17 -2.34 -16.55 2.97
CA PHE A 17 -2.83 -15.42 2.18
C PHE A 17 -1.98 -14.15 2.39
N PHE A 18 -1.52 -13.90 3.63
CA PHE A 18 -0.61 -12.78 3.92
C PHE A 18 0.78 -12.94 3.28
N TRP A 19 1.21 -14.19 3.04
CA TRP A 19 2.49 -14.50 2.39
C TRP A 19 2.40 -14.65 0.87
N ASP A 20 1.21 -14.44 0.29
CA ASP A 20 1.05 -14.38 -1.15
C ASP A 20 1.88 -13.21 -1.69
N LYS A 21 2.71 -13.47 -2.70
CA LYS A 21 3.54 -12.45 -3.36
C LYS A 21 2.71 -11.24 -3.79
N SER A 22 1.47 -11.48 -4.21
CA SER A 22 0.52 -10.43 -4.63
C SER A 22 0.09 -9.56 -3.46
N PHE A 23 -0.18 -10.17 -2.30
CA PHE A 23 -0.56 -9.44 -1.08
C PHE A 23 0.60 -8.61 -0.54
N LEU A 24 1.79 -9.19 -0.46
CA LEU A 24 3.01 -8.48 -0.07
C LEU A 24 3.32 -7.31 -1.00
N HIS A 25 3.15 -7.49 -2.31
CA HIS A 25 3.35 -6.41 -3.28
C HIS A 25 2.32 -5.28 -3.10
N TYR A 26 1.06 -5.62 -2.87
CA TYR A 26 0.00 -4.63 -2.63
C TYR A 26 0.20 -3.88 -1.31
N LEU A 27 0.59 -4.60 -0.25
CA LEU A 27 0.90 -4.02 1.04
C LEU A 27 2.13 -3.11 0.97
N TRP A 28 3.18 -3.55 0.27
CA TRP A 28 4.40 -2.77 0.08
C TRP A 28 4.13 -1.50 -0.73
N THR A 29 3.45 -1.62 -1.88
CA THR A 29 3.11 -0.46 -2.71
C THR A 29 2.19 0.52 -1.97
N GLY A 30 1.15 0.03 -1.28
CA GLY A 30 0.27 0.86 -0.47
C GLY A 30 0.98 1.53 0.71
N GLY A 31 1.85 0.79 1.41
CA GLY A 31 2.67 1.31 2.50
C GLY A 31 3.64 2.39 2.02
N LEU A 32 4.30 2.18 0.88
CA LEU A 32 5.22 3.15 0.29
C LEU A 32 4.49 4.43 -0.12
N PHE A 33 3.31 4.31 -0.73
CA PHE A 33 2.45 5.46 -1.01
C PHE A 33 2.00 6.19 0.27
N THR A 34 1.69 5.47 1.34
CA THR A 34 1.31 6.08 2.63
C THR A 34 2.46 6.86 3.26
N VAL A 35 3.66 6.27 3.30
CA VAL A 35 4.86 6.94 3.82
C VAL A 35 5.18 8.18 2.98
N LEU A 36 5.14 8.07 1.66
CA LEU A 36 5.37 9.20 0.76
C LEU A 36 4.35 10.33 0.98
N ASN A 37 3.08 9.98 1.20
CA ASN A 37 2.01 10.92 1.50
C ASN A 37 2.29 11.70 2.80
N ILE A 38 2.64 10.98 3.88
CA ILE A 38 2.97 11.61 5.18
C ILE A 38 4.16 12.57 5.02
N ILE A 39 5.22 12.17 4.31
CA ILE A 39 6.39 13.03 4.07
C ILE A 39 6.00 14.29 3.30
N LEU A 40 5.21 14.15 2.23
CA LEU A 40 4.74 15.28 1.43
C LEU A 40 3.84 16.22 2.22
N VAL A 41 2.94 15.68 3.06
CA VAL A 41 2.03 16.49 3.90
C VAL A 41 2.82 17.26 4.94
N SER A 42 3.73 16.59 5.66
CA SER A 42 4.59 17.25 6.65
C SER A 42 5.44 18.34 6.00
N PHE A 43 6.05 18.07 4.83
CA PHE A 43 6.81 19.08 4.09
C PHE A 43 5.94 20.28 3.68
N ALA A 44 4.73 20.03 3.17
CA ALA A 44 3.82 21.10 2.74
C ALA A 44 3.30 21.95 3.92
N VAL A 45 3.06 21.33 5.08
CA VAL A 45 2.59 22.06 6.28
C VAL A 45 3.74 22.85 6.90
N ASP A 46 4.91 22.22 7.09
CA ASP A 46 6.02 22.83 7.82
C ASP A 46 6.77 23.87 7.00
N VAL A 47 6.98 23.64 5.69
CA VAL A 47 7.76 24.54 4.83
C VAL A 47 6.88 25.59 4.18
N LEU A 48 5.70 25.21 3.69
CA LEU A 48 4.82 26.12 2.95
C LEU A 48 3.73 26.77 3.82
N LYS A 49 3.64 26.42 5.11
CA LYS A 49 2.59 26.89 6.05
C LYS A 49 1.17 26.74 5.48
N PHE A 50 0.98 25.76 4.62
CA PHE A 50 -0.27 25.55 3.91
C PHE A 50 -1.28 24.84 4.83
N SER A 51 -2.58 25.12 4.64
CA SER A 51 -3.63 24.45 5.42
C SER A 51 -3.54 22.93 5.22
N ALA A 52 -3.45 22.19 6.34
CA ALA A 52 -3.30 20.72 6.35
C ALA A 52 -4.40 20.00 5.57
N VAL A 53 -5.60 20.58 5.51
CA VAL A 53 -6.73 20.04 4.73
C VAL A 53 -6.47 20.20 3.23
N GLY A 54 -5.99 21.36 2.80
CA GLY A 54 -5.69 21.64 1.39
C GLY A 54 -4.50 20.84 0.89
N SER A 55 -3.44 20.70 1.70
CA SER A 55 -2.28 19.88 1.34
C SER A 55 -2.66 18.41 1.18
N SER A 56 -3.50 17.87 2.08
CA SER A 56 -3.95 16.48 2.01
C SER A 56 -4.71 16.18 0.72
N SER A 57 -5.63 17.05 0.30
CA SER A 57 -6.40 16.84 -0.94
C SER A 57 -5.51 16.86 -2.19
N VAL A 58 -4.57 17.81 -2.26
CA VAL A 58 -3.63 17.93 -3.39
C VAL A 58 -2.69 16.74 -3.46
N ILE A 59 -2.17 16.27 -2.31
CA ILE A 59 -1.22 15.16 -2.25
C ILE A 59 -1.90 13.83 -2.57
N ILE A 60 -3.10 13.59 -2.04
CA ILE A 60 -3.89 12.39 -2.38
C ILE A 60 -4.24 12.38 -3.88
N GLY A 61 -4.71 13.51 -4.42
CA GLY A 61 -5.01 13.65 -5.84
C GLY A 61 -3.76 13.44 -6.71
N GLY A 62 -2.63 14.03 -6.31
CA GLY A 62 -1.35 13.88 -6.99
C GLY A 62 -0.82 12.45 -6.96
N LEU A 63 -0.96 11.74 -5.85
CA LEU A 63 -0.59 10.32 -5.73
C LEU A 63 -1.42 9.44 -6.66
N PHE A 64 -2.74 9.67 -6.74
CA PHE A 64 -3.61 8.94 -7.64
C PHE A 64 -3.25 9.18 -9.10
N PHE A 65 -2.99 10.44 -9.45
CA PHE A 65 -2.54 10.80 -10.79
C PHE A 65 -1.19 10.17 -11.13
N LEU A 66 -0.23 10.23 -10.20
CA LEU A 66 1.09 9.61 -10.37
C LEU A 66 0.96 8.10 -10.54
N ARG A 67 0.14 7.43 -9.73
CA ARG A 67 -0.13 5.98 -9.87
C ARG A 67 -0.70 5.65 -11.25
N TYR A 68 -1.64 6.46 -11.75
CA TYR A 68 -2.20 6.29 -13.08
C TYR A 68 -1.15 6.46 -14.18
N VAL A 69 -0.33 7.51 -14.11
CA VAL A 69 0.74 7.77 -15.08
C VAL A 69 1.79 6.65 -15.04
N LEU A 70 2.18 6.18 -13.85
CA LEU A 70 3.15 5.10 -13.70
C LEU A 70 2.64 3.79 -14.32
N TYR A 71 1.38 3.43 -14.04
CA TYR A 71 0.75 2.26 -14.66
C TYR A 71 0.67 2.39 -16.17
N ARG A 72 0.26 3.56 -16.67
CA ARG A 72 0.19 3.85 -18.10
C ARG A 72 1.56 3.76 -18.78
N TRP A 73 2.62 4.25 -18.14
CA TRP A 73 3.98 4.19 -18.68
C TRP A 73 4.57 2.78 -18.67
N ILE A 74 4.30 2.01 -17.63
CA ILE A 74 4.76 0.61 -17.52
C ILE A 74 3.99 -0.30 -18.49
N ASP A 75 2.70 -0.04 -18.75
CA ASP A 75 1.89 -0.82 -19.69
C ASP A 75 2.21 -0.52 -21.17
N VAL A 76 2.76 0.68 -21.44
CA VAL A 76 3.20 1.09 -22.79
C VAL A 76 4.59 0.53 -23.15
N MET A 77 5.34 -0.01 -22.18
CA MET A 77 6.67 -0.61 -22.37
C MET A 77 6.58 -2.14 -22.48
#